data_AF-A0A0E9R4M8-F1
#
_entry.id   AF-A0A0E9R4M8-F1
#
_cell.length_a   1.000
_cell.length_b   1.000
_cell.length_c   1.000
_cell.angle_alpha   90.00
_cell.angle_beta   90.00
_cell.angle_gamma   90.00
#
_symmetry.space_group_name_H-M   'P 1'
#
loop_
_entity.id
_entity.type
_entity.pdbx_description
1 polymer ?
#
loop_
_entity_poly.entity_id
_entity_poly.type
_entity_poly.pdbx_seq_one_letter_code
_entity_poly.pdbx_strand_id
1 'polypeptide(L)' 'MPMGIRWPLIELVNWQVMRDGHMEFVTVGHYDASAPDGQVLIMNRDITWAGGQPQVISNSKVI' A
#
# COMPACT_ATOMS: atom_id res chain seq x y z
N MET A 1 29.02 -2.54 -18.88
CA MET A 1 27.91 -2.70 -17.91
C MET A 1 28.26 -1.83 -16.71
N PRO A 2 27.53 -0.74 -16.40
CA PRO A 2 27.95 0.13 -15.32
C PRO A 2 27.46 -0.42 -13.97
N MET A 3 28.38 -0.50 -12.99
CA MET A 3 28.06 -0.58 -11.56
C MET A 3 27.20 0.64 -11.18
N GLY A 4 26.25 0.63 -10.25
CA GLY A 4 25.93 -0.33 -9.20
C GLY A 4 25.06 0.39 -8.16
N ILE A 5 24.11 1.22 -8.59
CA ILE A 5 23.13 1.83 -7.70
C ILE A 5 21.90 0.93 -7.75
N ARG A 6 21.71 0.16 -6.68
CA ARG A 6 20.42 -0.49 -6.44
C ARG A 6 19.48 0.58 -5.93
N TRP A 7 18.53 0.96 -6.75
CA TRP A 7 17.45 1.84 -6.33
C TRP A 7 16.67 1.19 -5.19
N PRO A 8 16.22 1.98 -4.20
CA PRO A 8 15.45 1.44 -3.10
C PRO A 8 14.12 0.91 -3.62
N LEU A 9 13.81 -0.31 -3.18
CA LEU A 9 12.49 -0.92 -3.27
C LEU A 9 11.91 -0.91 -1.86
N ILE A 10 10.85 -0.15 -1.64
CA ILE A 10 10.28 0.06 -0.31
C ILE A 10 8.93 -0.63 -0.26
N GLU A 11 8.71 -1.47 0.76
CA GLU A 11 7.43 -2.14 0.95
C GLU A 11 6.34 -1.16 1.37
N LEU A 12 5.16 -1.29 0.76
CA LEU A 12 3.95 -0.62 1.21
C LEU A 12 3.17 -1.58 2.11
N VAL A 13 3.04 -1.23 3.38
CA VAL A 13 2.37 -2.05 4.40
C VAL A 13 1.04 -1.40 4.79
N ASN A 14 -0.02 -2.20 4.81
CA ASN A 14 -1.32 -1.82 5.35
C ASN A 14 -1.56 -2.54 6.68
N TRP A 15 -2.11 -1.84 7.68
CA TRP A 15 -2.49 -2.44 8.96
C TRP A 15 -3.94 -2.90 8.86
N GLN A 16 -4.14 -4.22 8.76
CA GLN A 16 -5.46 -4.80 8.53
C GLN A 16 -6.00 -5.42 9.81
N VAL A 17 -7.27 -5.16 10.10
CA VAL A 17 -8.00 -5.87 11.15
C VAL A 17 -8.57 -7.14 10.52
N MET A 18 -8.20 -8.28 11.08
CA MET A 18 -8.65 -9.60 10.64
C MET A 18 -10.05 -9.92 11.17
N ARG A 19 -10.66 -11.00 10.67
CA ARG A 19 -12.05 -11.36 11.00
C ARG A 19 -12.27 -11.67 12.49
N ASP A 20 -11.24 -12.18 13.13
CA ASP A 20 -11.11 -12.49 14.55
C ASP A 20 -10.65 -11.29 15.39
N GLY A 21 -10.43 -10.13 14.76
CA GLY A 21 -10.25 -8.84 15.43
C GLY A 21 -8.80 -8.49 15.78
N HIS A 22 -7.82 -9.35 15.49
CA HIS A 22 -6.40 -8.96 15.62
C HIS A 22 -5.93 -8.11 14.45
N MET A 23 -4.83 -7.40 14.66
CA MET A 23 -4.17 -6.57 13.66
C MET A 23 -3.05 -7.36 12.98
N GLU A 24 -2.98 -7.29 11.65
CA GLU A 24 -1.87 -7.80 10.85
C GLU A 24 -1.24 -6.71 9.99
N PHE A 25 0.09 -6.78 9.85
CA PHE A 25 0.84 -5.96 8.92
C PHE A 25 0.91 -6.70 7.58
N VAL A 26 0.19 -6.20 6.59
CA VAL A 26 0.08 -6.84 5.28
C VAL A 26 0.80 -5.99 4.25
N THR A 27 1.83 -6.54 3.60
CA THR A 27 2.44 -5.91 2.43
C THR A 27 1.43 -5.92 1.28
N VAL A 28 1.01 -4.73 0.86
CA VAL A 28 0.01 -4.52 -0.21
C VAL A 28 0.63 -4.03 -1.52
N GLY A 29 1.90 -3.67 -1.50
CA GLY A 29 2.58 -3.15 -2.68
C GLY A 29 4.01 -2.75 -2.38
N HIS A 30 4.60 -1.98 -3.28
CA HIS A 30 5.91 -1.41 -3.11
C HIS A 30 6.07 -0.10 -3.89
N TYR A 31 7.04 0.70 -3.45
CA TYR A 31 7.55 1.84 -4.18
C TYR A 31 8.88 1.47 -4.83
N ASP A 32 8.96 1.56 -6.16
CA ASP A 32 10.17 1.35 -6.96
C ASP A 32 10.75 2.71 -7.38
N ALA A 33 11.81 3.13 -6.71
CA ALA A 33 12.48 4.41 -6.98
C ALA A 33 13.26 4.43 -8.31
N SER A 34 13.39 3.28 -9.00
CA SER A 34 14.00 3.21 -10.32
C SER A 34 13.00 3.44 -11.46
N ALA A 35 11.71 3.33 -11.18
CA ALA A 35 10.67 3.37 -12.19
C ALA A 35 10.43 4.80 -12.72
N PRO A 36 9.92 4.94 -13.95
CA PRO A 36 9.50 6.24 -14.48
C PRO A 36 8.40 6.88 -13.62
N ASP A 37 8.33 8.22 -13.67
CA ASP A 37 7.27 8.98 -13.01
C ASP A 37 5.88 8.43 -13.35
N GLY A 38 5.04 8.30 -12.31
CA GLY A 38 3.71 7.71 -12.42
C GLY A 38 3.66 6.19 -12.42
N GLN A 39 4.80 5.49 -12.45
CA GLN A 39 4.89 4.02 -12.37
C GLN A 39 5.62 3.53 -11.11
N VAL A 40 6.07 4.47 -10.27
CA VAL A 40 6.82 4.21 -9.05
C VAL A 40 6.04 3.50 -7.95
N LEU A 41 4.69 3.54 -7.98
CA LEU A 41 3.84 2.90 -6.96
C LEU A 41 3.12 1.69 -7.56
N ILE A 42 3.43 0.51 -7.05
CA ILE A 42 2.89 -0.76 -7.54
C ILE A 42 2.07 -1.41 -6.43
N MET A 43 0.78 -1.63 -6.69
CA MET A 43 -0.15 -2.32 -5.80
C MET A 43 -0.26 -3.80 -6.19
N ASN A 44 0.06 -4.69 -5.25
CA ASN A 44 0.00 -6.14 -5.43
C ASN A 44 -1.24 -6.75 -4.77
N ARG A 45 -1.89 -6.03 -3.86
CA ARG A 45 -3.09 -6.46 -3.12
C ARG A 45 -3.96 -5.26 -2.76
N ASP A 46 -5.25 -5.50 -2.59
CA ASP A 46 -6.21 -4.50 -2.12
C ASP A 46 -5.92 -4.02 -0.68
N ILE A 47 -6.26 -2.75 -0.44
CA ILE A 47 -6.22 -2.13 0.88
C ILE A 47 -7.54 -2.40 1.59
N THR A 48 -7.45 -2.76 2.88
CA THR A 48 -8.60 -2.78 3.79
C THR A 48 -8.58 -1.50 4.60
N TRP A 49 -9.68 -0.75 4.54
CA TRP A 49 -9.89 0.50 5.25
C TRP A 49 -10.51 0.25 6.63
N ALA A 50 -10.61 1.32 7.42
CA ALA A 50 -11.18 1.28 8.77
C ALA A 50 -12.52 0.53 8.82
N GLY A 51 -12.70 -0.31 9.84
CA GLY A 51 -13.89 -1.16 9.98
C GLY A 51 -13.94 -2.33 9.00
N GLY A 52 -12.80 -2.74 8.43
CA GLY A 52 -12.72 -3.90 7.53
C GLY A 52 -13.27 -3.62 6.13
N GLN A 53 -13.42 -2.35 5.74
CA GLN A 53 -14.10 -1.97 4.49
C GLN A 53 -13.15 -2.08 3.29
N PRO A 54 -13.59 -2.62 2.14
CA PRO A 54 -12.75 -2.71 0.93
C PRO A 54 -12.57 -1.36 0.22
N GLN A 55 -13.37 -0.36 0.57
CA GLN A 55 -13.30 0.99 0.00
C GLN A 55 -13.61 2.03 1.07
N VAL A 56 -13.12 3.26 0.86
CA VAL A 56 -13.54 4.40 1.68
C VAL A 56 -15.00 4.71 1.39
N ILE A 57 -15.83 4.67 2.43
CA ILE A 57 -17.21 5.15 2.34
C ILE A 57 -17.15 6.66 2.40
N SER A 58 -17.38 7.33 1.28
CA SER A 58 -17.48 8.80 1.26
C SER A 58 -18.78 9.22 1.93
N ASN A 59 -18.77 9.40 3.25
CA ASN A 59 -19.73 10.27 3.91
C ASN A 59 -19.27 11.71 3.69
N SER A 60 -19.49 12.21 2.48
CA SER A 60 -19.34 13.63 2.15
C SER A 60 -20.38 14.44 2.94
N LYS A 61 -20.08 14.68 4.21
CA LYS A 61 -20.54 15.86 4.92
C LYS A 61 -19.31 16.47 5.59
N VAL A 62 -18.54 17.16 4.75
CA VAL A 62 -17.67 18.24 5.22
C VAL A 62 -18.62 19.22 5.93
N ILE A 63 -18.50 19.28 7.25
CA ILE A 63 -19.08 20.37 8.07
C ILE A 63 -18.25 21.62 7.84
#